data_AF-A0AAW9YSF3-F1
#
_entry.id   AF-A0AAW9YSF3-F1
#
_cell.length_a   1.000
_cell.length_b   1.000
_cell.length_c   1.000
_cell.angle_alpha   90.00
_cell.angle_beta   90.00
_cell.angle_gamma   90.00
#
_symmetry.space_group_name_H-M   'P 1'
#
loop_
_entity.id
_entity.type
_entity.pdbx_description
1 polymer ?
#
loop_
_entity_poly.entity_id
_entity_poly.type
_entity_poly.pdbx_seq_one_letter_code
_entity_poly.pdbx_strand_id
1 'polypeptide(L)'
;MITFIVCIIVLILGYFTYGKYIDHMFGPKYDRPTPAHDQRDNVDYVPMKTSSNSLIQLLNIAGVGPIFGPIMGALYGPVAFIWIVVGCIFAGAVHDYLTGMISIRNRGAHLPQLAGKFLGQAMKHVVNVFTLLLLLLTGTVFVTSPALLLHNLMDGRIALGFIIFVIFVYYILSTVLPIDKIIGRIYPVFGALLVISAVGVGFRLIQTGSPIPELTLQNMHPDHAPIFPLLFFTITCGALSGFHATQSPIISRTTNKE
;
A
#
# COMPACT_ATOMS: atom_id res chain seq x y z
N MET A 1 -9.43 22.88 9.35
CA MET A 1 -8.77 21.90 10.26
C MET A 1 -9.72 20.92 10.96
N ILE A 2 -10.99 21.26 11.23
CA ILE A 2 -11.93 20.38 11.94
C ILE A 2 -12.17 19.11 11.13
N THR A 3 -12.51 19.25 9.84
CA THR A 3 -12.76 18.13 8.91
C THR A 3 -11.59 17.17 8.89
N PHE A 4 -10.36 17.69 8.79
CA PHE A 4 -9.14 16.87 8.79
C PHE A 4 -8.98 16.03 10.07
N ILE A 5 -9.18 16.64 11.24
CA ILE A 5 -9.12 15.93 12.53
C ILE A 5 -10.22 14.89 12.64
N VAL A 6 -11.45 15.23 12.22
CA VAL A 6 -12.58 14.30 12.18
C VAL A 6 -12.27 13.11 11.28
N CYS A 7 -11.69 13.31 10.10
CA CYS A 7 -11.29 12.22 9.21
C CYS A 7 -10.28 11.28 9.86
N ILE A 8 -9.27 11.80 10.57
CA ILE A 8 -8.31 10.98 11.33
C ILE A 8 -9.04 10.17 12.40
N ILE A 9 -9.91 10.81 13.20
CA ILE A 9 -10.69 10.14 14.24
C ILE A 9 -11.54 9.02 13.64
N VAL A 10 -12.23 9.28 12.52
CA VAL A 10 -13.09 8.29 11.85
C VAL A 10 -12.27 7.12 11.31
N LEU A 11 -11.08 7.34 10.75
CA LEU A 11 -10.18 6.26 10.33
C LEU A 11 -9.74 5.39 11.51
N ILE A 12 -9.37 6.01 12.63
CA ILE A 12 -9.00 5.30 13.87
C ILE A 12 -10.18 4.50 14.40
N LEU A 13 -11.38 5.10 14.49
CA LEU A 13 -12.59 4.41 14.90
C LEU A 13 -12.94 3.27 13.95
N GLY A 14 -12.81 3.47 12.64
CA GLY A 14 -13.03 2.46 11.61
C GLY A 14 -12.13 1.24 11.80
N TYR A 15 -10.85 1.45 12.12
CA TYR A 15 -9.92 0.36 12.44
C TYR A 15 -10.39 -0.47 13.65
N PHE A 16 -10.75 0.17 14.76
CA PHE A 16 -11.14 -0.54 15.98
C PHE A 16 -12.57 -1.13 15.96
N THR A 17 -13.45 -0.61 15.11
CA THR A 17 -14.84 -1.04 15.00
C THR A 17 -15.05 -1.95 13.80
N TYR A 18 -15.03 -1.40 12.59
CA TYR A 18 -15.27 -2.13 11.35
C TYR A 18 -14.16 -3.14 11.05
N GLY A 19 -12.89 -2.79 11.31
CA GLY A 19 -11.79 -3.74 11.21
C GLY A 19 -11.98 -4.96 12.10
N LYS A 20 -12.40 -4.77 13.36
CA LYS A 20 -12.73 -5.86 14.29
C LYS A 20 -13.95 -6.68 13.85
N TYR A 21 -14.95 -6.03 13.25
CA TYR A 21 -16.10 -6.72 12.67
C TYR A 21 -15.68 -7.63 11.51
N ILE A 22 -14.84 -7.14 10.59
CA ILE A 22 -14.34 -7.92 9.45
C ILE A 22 -13.45 -9.08 9.93
N ASP A 23 -12.58 -8.84 10.91
CA ASP A 23 -11.74 -9.89 11.52
C ASP A 23 -12.60 -11.00 12.15
N HIS A 24 -13.62 -10.62 12.92
CA HIS A 24 -14.56 -11.57 13.52
C HIS A 24 -15.35 -12.36 12.47
N MET A 25 -15.79 -11.71 11.39
CA MET A 25 -16.48 -12.36 10.27
C MET A 25 -15.60 -13.41 9.58
N PHE A 26 -14.29 -13.19 9.49
CA PHE A 26 -13.35 -14.14 8.89
C PHE A 26 -12.98 -15.32 9.78
N GLY A 27 -13.10 -15.14 11.10
CA GLY A 27 -12.82 -16.17 12.11
C GLY A 27 -11.39 -16.71 12.00
N PRO A 28 -10.36 -15.89 12.27
CA PRO A 28 -8.97 -16.35 12.26
C PRO A 28 -8.76 -17.51 13.24
N LYS A 29 -8.05 -18.55 12.80
CA LYS A 29 -7.74 -19.73 13.62
C LYS A 29 -6.29 -19.71 14.06
N TYR A 30 -6.04 -19.19 15.26
CA TYR A 30 -4.70 -19.00 15.81
C TYR A 30 -3.93 -20.31 16.05
N ASP A 31 -4.62 -21.44 16.17
CA ASP A 31 -4.02 -22.77 16.36
C ASP A 31 -3.60 -23.43 15.05
N ARG A 32 -4.03 -22.89 13.90
CA ARG A 32 -3.67 -23.44 12.60
C ARG A 32 -2.25 -23.00 12.24
N PRO A 33 -1.34 -23.93 11.89
CA PRO A 33 -0.03 -23.56 11.41
C PRO A 33 -0.14 -22.74 10.12
N THR A 34 0.58 -21.63 10.08
CA THR A 34 0.63 -20.74 8.92
C THR A 34 1.61 -21.29 7.88
N PRO A 35 1.53 -20.81 6.61
CA PRO A 35 2.47 -21.22 5.57
C PRO A 35 3.94 -20.98 5.95
N ALA A 36 4.21 -19.97 6.79
CA ALA A 36 5.55 -19.68 7.31
C ALA A 36 6.20 -20.86 8.05
N HIS A 37 5.39 -21.73 8.66
CA HIS A 37 5.85 -22.92 9.38
C HIS A 37 5.70 -24.19 8.54
N ASP A 38 4.55 -24.38 7.89
CA ASP A 38 4.23 -25.60 7.13
C ASP A 38 4.92 -25.72 5.76
N GLN A 39 5.36 -24.60 5.18
CA GLN A 39 6.03 -24.55 3.85
C GLN A 39 7.42 -23.92 3.96
N ARG A 40 8.05 -23.97 5.14
CA ARG A 40 9.28 -23.27 5.44
C ARG A 40 10.43 -23.66 4.50
N ASP A 41 10.94 -22.69 3.76
CA ASP A 41 12.08 -22.83 2.84
C ASP A 41 13.28 -21.93 3.21
N ASN A 42 13.14 -21.11 4.26
CA ASN A 42 14.13 -20.11 4.69
C ASN A 42 14.45 -19.03 3.63
N VAL A 43 13.61 -18.88 2.60
CA VAL A 43 13.74 -17.86 1.55
C VAL A 43 12.43 -17.07 1.43
N ASP A 44 11.35 -17.70 0.96
CA ASP A 44 10.04 -17.08 0.76
C ASP A 44 9.09 -17.32 1.96
N TYR A 45 9.28 -18.43 2.67
CA TYR A 45 8.47 -18.86 3.81
C TYR A 45 9.34 -18.88 5.07
N VAL A 46 9.25 -17.80 5.84
CA VAL A 46 10.07 -17.58 7.04
C VAL A 46 9.24 -16.91 8.13
N PRO A 47 9.16 -17.48 9.35
CA PRO A 47 8.44 -16.82 10.44
C PRO A 47 9.14 -15.53 10.86
N MET A 48 8.41 -14.41 10.80
CA MET A 48 8.90 -13.08 11.15
C MET A 48 8.08 -12.45 12.27
N LYS A 49 8.70 -11.54 13.02
CA LYS A 49 8.01 -10.79 14.09
C LYS A 49 6.85 -9.98 13.51
N THR A 50 5.72 -9.93 14.20
CA THR A 50 4.52 -9.18 13.77
C THR A 50 4.83 -7.71 13.47
N SER A 51 5.67 -7.05 14.28
CA SER A 51 6.08 -5.67 14.03
C SER A 51 6.86 -5.51 12.73
N SER A 52 7.74 -6.46 12.39
CA SER A 52 8.47 -6.46 11.12
C SER A 52 7.51 -6.65 9.94
N ASN A 53 6.58 -7.60 10.04
CA ASN A 53 5.56 -7.83 9.01
C ASN A 53 4.65 -6.61 8.82
N SER A 54 4.26 -5.95 9.91
CA SER A 54 3.45 -4.72 9.85
C SER A 54 4.20 -3.59 9.16
N LEU A 55 5.50 -3.40 9.43
CA LEU A 55 6.31 -2.38 8.76
C LEU A 55 6.57 -2.70 7.29
N ILE A 56 6.75 -3.98 6.95
CA ILE A 56 6.86 -4.42 5.56
C ILE A 56 5.55 -4.16 4.81
N GLN A 57 4.40 -4.52 5.40
CA GLN A 57 3.10 -4.24 4.79
C GLN A 57 2.84 -2.75 4.65
N LEU A 58 3.22 -1.96 5.67
CA LEU A 58 3.13 -0.50 5.61
C LEU A 58 3.94 0.05 4.44
N LEU A 59 5.17 -0.43 4.24
CA LEU A 59 6.03 0.01 3.13
C LEU A 59 5.54 -0.51 1.77
N ASN A 60 4.92 -1.69 1.73
CA ASN A 60 4.30 -2.22 0.51
C ASN A 60 3.10 -1.39 0.06
N ILE A 61 2.41 -0.72 0.98
CA ILE A 61 1.36 0.25 0.69
C ILE A 61 1.97 1.62 0.41
N ALA A 62 2.92 2.04 1.24
CA ALA A 62 3.53 3.37 1.17
C ALA A 62 4.52 3.47 -0.01
N GLY A 63 4.01 3.93 -1.15
CA GLY A 63 4.80 4.19 -2.35
C GLY A 63 4.47 5.53 -3.00
N VAL A 64 4.92 5.66 -4.24
CA VAL A 64 4.67 6.82 -5.12
C VAL A 64 3.17 7.10 -5.23
N GLY A 65 2.34 6.06 -5.38
CA GLY A 65 0.89 6.17 -5.50
C GLY A 65 0.22 6.92 -4.34
N PRO A 66 0.35 6.46 -3.08
CA PRO A 66 -0.21 7.17 -1.93
C PRO A 66 0.40 8.53 -1.59
N ILE A 67 1.44 8.97 -2.29
CA ILE A 67 1.96 10.34 -2.20
C ILE A 67 1.30 11.21 -3.28
N PHE A 68 1.45 10.84 -4.55
CA PHE A 68 0.92 11.63 -5.66
C PHE A 68 -0.61 11.60 -5.73
N GLY A 69 -1.24 10.48 -5.38
CA GLY A 69 -2.69 10.31 -5.38
C GLY A 69 -3.41 11.34 -4.50
N PRO A 70 -3.08 11.45 -3.20
CA PRO A 70 -3.63 12.49 -2.33
C PRO A 70 -3.26 13.92 -2.75
N ILE A 71 -2.07 14.16 -3.31
CA ILE A 71 -1.69 15.49 -3.82
C ILE A 71 -2.58 15.89 -5.01
N MET A 72 -2.75 14.99 -5.98
CA MET A 72 -3.67 15.20 -7.10
C MET A 72 -5.13 15.24 -6.65
N GLY A 73 -5.49 14.42 -5.66
CA GLY A 73 -6.80 14.41 -5.03
C GLY A 73 -7.13 15.72 -4.33
N ALA A 74 -6.14 16.36 -3.70
CA ALA A 74 -6.30 17.65 -3.04
C ALA A 74 -6.69 18.77 -4.01
N LEU A 75 -6.43 18.62 -5.32
CA LEU A 75 -6.92 19.55 -6.35
C LEU A 75 -8.45 19.57 -6.41
N TYR A 76 -9.13 18.46 -6.10
CA TYR A 76 -10.59 18.40 -6.02
C TYR A 76 -11.14 19.06 -4.74
N GLY A 77 -10.27 19.49 -3.83
CA GLY A 77 -10.63 20.12 -2.58
C GLY A 77 -11.07 19.12 -1.49
N PRO A 78 -11.80 19.59 -0.46
CA PRO A 78 -12.18 18.80 0.72
C PRO A 78 -13.03 17.56 0.43
N VAL A 79 -13.66 17.47 -0.75
CA VAL A 79 -14.36 16.25 -1.19
C VAL A 79 -13.44 15.02 -1.20
N ALA A 80 -12.14 15.22 -1.44
CA ALA A 80 -11.14 14.16 -1.36
C ALA A 80 -11.12 13.45 0.00
N PHE A 81 -11.40 14.17 1.10
CA PHE A 81 -11.45 13.57 2.42
C PHE A 81 -12.54 12.52 2.56
N ILE A 82 -13.71 12.72 1.94
CA ILE A 82 -14.80 11.74 1.96
C ILE A 82 -14.30 10.43 1.34
N TRP A 83 -13.71 10.52 0.15
CA TRP A 83 -13.25 9.33 -0.57
C TRP A 83 -12.09 8.63 0.13
N ILE A 84 -11.13 9.40 0.67
CA ILE A 84 -10.04 8.83 1.47
C ILE A 84 -10.59 8.05 2.66
N VAL A 85 -11.52 8.62 3.43
CA VAL A 85 -12.06 7.96 4.62
C VAL A 85 -12.90 6.74 4.26
N VAL A 86 -13.87 6.90 3.36
CA VAL A 86 -14.80 5.84 2.98
C VAL A 86 -14.06 4.70 2.28
N GLY A 87 -13.21 5.01 1.31
CA GLY A 87 -12.46 4.01 0.56
C GLY A 87 -11.49 3.24 1.46
N CYS A 88 -10.71 3.92 2.31
CA CYS A 88 -9.80 3.23 3.22
C CYS A 88 -10.53 2.26 4.17
N ILE A 89 -11.68 2.66 4.73
CA ILE A 89 -12.42 1.82 5.71
C ILE A 89 -13.12 0.65 5.03
N PHE A 90 -13.83 0.89 3.92
CA PHE A 90 -14.76 -0.10 3.35
C PHE A 90 -14.22 -0.85 2.14
N ALA A 91 -13.19 -0.34 1.48
CA ALA A 91 -12.63 -0.96 0.27
C ALA A 91 -11.18 -1.40 0.48
N GLY A 92 -10.23 -0.46 0.53
CA GLY A 92 -8.80 -0.79 0.49
C GLY A 92 -8.33 -1.71 1.62
N ALA A 93 -8.58 -1.32 2.88
CA ALA A 93 -8.14 -2.11 4.03
C ALA A 93 -8.84 -3.47 4.11
N VAL A 94 -10.13 -3.51 3.78
CA VAL A 94 -10.90 -4.76 3.70
C VAL A 94 -10.29 -5.67 2.64
N HIS A 95 -10.15 -5.19 1.41
CA HIS A 95 -9.63 -5.96 0.28
C HIS A 95 -8.24 -6.57 0.60
N ASP A 96 -7.32 -5.81 1.19
CA ASP A 96 -6.01 -6.31 1.60
C ASP A 96 -6.09 -7.43 2.66
N TYR A 97 -6.92 -7.23 3.69
CA TYR A 97 -7.12 -8.23 4.72
C TYR A 97 -7.77 -9.51 4.16
N LEU A 98 -8.81 -9.38 3.34
CA LEU A 98 -9.50 -10.50 2.69
C LEU A 98 -8.52 -11.32 1.84
N THR A 99 -7.77 -10.65 0.97
CA THR A 99 -6.80 -11.32 0.08
C THR A 99 -5.67 -11.97 0.86
N GLY A 100 -5.16 -11.32 1.91
CA GLY A 100 -4.17 -11.89 2.83
C GLY A 100 -4.66 -13.16 3.53
N MET A 101 -5.88 -13.13 4.09
CA MET A 101 -6.48 -14.29 4.76
C MET A 101 -6.75 -15.45 3.81
N ILE A 102 -7.26 -15.16 2.60
CA ILE A 102 -7.44 -16.19 1.56
C ILE A 102 -6.08 -16.78 1.17
N SER A 103 -5.05 -15.96 1.01
CA SER A 103 -3.69 -16.42 0.70
C SER A 103 -3.12 -17.34 1.80
N ILE A 104 -3.22 -16.96 3.09
CA ILE A 104 -2.78 -17.79 4.23
C ILE A 104 -3.44 -19.18 4.18
N ARG A 105 -4.76 -19.21 4.00
CA ARG A 105 -5.54 -20.46 3.96
C ARG A 105 -5.26 -21.31 2.71
N ASN A 106 -4.60 -20.74 1.71
CA ASN A 106 -4.19 -21.36 0.47
C ASN A 106 -2.66 -21.46 0.32
N ARG A 107 -1.94 -21.66 1.43
CA ARG A 107 -0.49 -21.91 1.45
C ARG A 107 0.36 -20.74 0.92
N GLY A 108 -0.09 -19.50 1.10
CA GLY A 108 0.63 -18.32 0.62
C GLY A 108 0.54 -18.10 -0.90
N ALA A 109 -0.53 -18.62 -1.53
CA ALA A 109 -0.77 -18.48 -2.96
C ALA A 109 -0.96 -17.01 -3.38
N HIS A 110 -0.36 -16.65 -4.51
CA HIS A 110 -0.46 -15.29 -5.09
C HIS A 110 -1.80 -15.07 -5.81
N LEU A 111 -2.16 -13.81 -6.06
CA LEU A 111 -3.50 -13.44 -6.55
C LEU A 111 -3.93 -14.18 -7.84
N PRO A 112 -3.11 -14.28 -8.91
CA PRO A 112 -3.47 -15.09 -10.08
C PRO A 112 -3.75 -16.57 -9.79
N GLN A 113 -3.00 -17.18 -8.87
CA GLN A 113 -3.21 -18.57 -8.47
C GLN A 113 -4.53 -18.73 -7.72
N LEU A 114 -4.88 -17.77 -6.85
CA LEU A 114 -6.17 -17.73 -6.17
C LEU A 114 -7.33 -17.53 -7.16
N ALA A 115 -7.18 -16.62 -8.12
CA ALA A 115 -8.16 -16.39 -9.18
C ALA A 115 -8.42 -17.67 -9.98
N GLY A 116 -7.36 -18.41 -10.34
CA GLY A 116 -7.52 -19.70 -11.01
C GLY A 116 -8.23 -20.75 -10.17
N LYS A 117 -7.94 -20.81 -8.86
CA LYS A 117 -8.56 -21.77 -7.95
C LYS A 117 -10.06 -21.53 -7.75
N PHE A 118 -10.49 -20.27 -7.63
CA PHE A 118 -11.86 -19.92 -7.26
C PHE A 118 -12.75 -19.48 -8.43
N LEU A 119 -12.17 -18.90 -9.48
CA LEU A 119 -12.91 -18.35 -10.63
C LEU A 119 -12.63 -19.12 -11.95
N GLY A 120 -11.74 -20.10 -11.91
CA GLY A 120 -11.41 -20.95 -13.06
C GLY A 120 -10.27 -20.42 -13.93
N GLN A 121 -9.90 -21.24 -14.92
CA GLN A 121 -8.68 -21.03 -15.72
C GLN A 121 -8.74 -19.78 -16.60
N ALA A 122 -9.92 -19.42 -17.13
CA ALA A 122 -10.08 -18.20 -17.92
C ALA A 122 -9.73 -16.95 -17.10
N MET A 123 -10.27 -16.85 -15.87
CA MET A 123 -9.97 -15.73 -14.97
C MET A 123 -8.52 -15.70 -14.52
N LYS A 124 -7.87 -16.86 -14.34
CA LYS A 124 -6.41 -16.93 -14.10
C LYS A 124 -5.64 -16.21 -15.20
N HIS A 125 -5.96 -16.46 -16.47
CA HIS A 125 -5.26 -15.83 -17.59
C HIS A 125 -5.54 -14.32 -17.66
N VAL A 126 -6.78 -13.89 -17.44
CA VAL A 126 -7.14 -12.45 -17.36
C VAL A 126 -6.33 -11.75 -16.27
N VAL A 127 -6.32 -12.31 -15.05
CA VAL A 127 -5.57 -11.75 -13.92
C VAL A 127 -4.06 -11.79 -14.19
N ASN A 128 -3.53 -12.86 -14.78
CA ASN A 128 -2.12 -12.94 -15.17
C ASN A 128 -1.72 -11.83 -16.15
N VAL A 129 -2.47 -11.64 -17.23
CA VAL A 129 -2.19 -10.59 -18.24
C VAL A 129 -2.23 -9.22 -17.58
N PHE A 130 -3.25 -8.97 -16.76
CA PHE A 130 -3.40 -7.71 -16.04
C PHE A 130 -2.26 -7.49 -15.02
N THR A 131 -1.88 -8.50 -14.24
CA THR A 131 -0.77 -8.42 -13.29
C THR A 131 0.57 -8.21 -14.00
N LEU A 132 0.81 -8.86 -15.14
CA LEU A 132 2.04 -8.64 -15.93
C LEU A 132 2.13 -7.20 -16.45
N LEU A 133 1.03 -6.67 -16.99
CA LEU A 133 0.96 -5.28 -17.44
C LEU A 133 1.19 -4.30 -16.28
N LEU A 134 0.56 -4.56 -15.12
CA LEU A 134 0.76 -3.75 -13.92
C LEU A 134 2.19 -3.83 -13.40
N LEU A 135 2.83 -5.00 -13.38
CA LEU A 135 4.22 -5.15 -12.94
C LEU A 135 5.18 -4.36 -13.84
N LEU A 136 4.94 -4.34 -15.14
CA LEU A 136 5.70 -3.51 -16.08
C LEU A 136 5.52 -2.02 -15.77
N LEU A 137 4.26 -1.55 -15.65
CA LEU A 137 3.96 -0.14 -15.37
C LEU A 137 4.53 0.31 -14.02
N THR A 138 4.26 -0.46 -12.97
CA THR A 138 4.78 -0.23 -11.62
C THR A 138 6.31 -0.21 -11.63
N GLY A 139 6.97 -1.15 -12.31
CA GLY A 139 8.42 -1.17 -12.46
C GLY A 139 8.97 0.13 -13.03
N THR A 140 8.34 0.68 -14.08
CA THR A 140 8.76 1.96 -14.66
C THR A 140 8.58 3.12 -13.68
N VAL A 141 7.40 3.26 -13.06
CA VAL A 141 7.08 4.38 -12.16
C VAL A 141 7.94 4.37 -10.91
N PHE A 142 8.22 3.19 -10.35
CA PHE A 142 9.04 3.05 -9.14
C PHE A 142 10.53 3.28 -9.40
N VAL A 143 11.00 3.15 -10.64
CA VAL A 143 12.36 3.57 -11.01
C VAL A 143 12.41 5.07 -11.31
N THR A 144 11.52 5.57 -12.14
CA THR A 144 11.59 6.95 -12.65
C THR A 144 11.23 7.98 -11.60
N SER A 145 10.22 7.74 -10.77
CA SER A 145 9.74 8.76 -9.81
C SER A 145 10.78 9.08 -8.73
N PRO A 146 11.40 8.09 -8.05
CA PRO A 146 12.47 8.37 -7.11
C PRO A 146 13.71 8.96 -7.79
N ALA A 147 14.03 8.53 -9.02
CA ALA A 147 15.15 9.08 -9.76
C ALA A 147 14.95 10.58 -10.07
N LEU A 148 13.75 10.97 -10.47
CA LEU A 148 13.38 12.37 -10.70
C LEU A 148 13.41 13.19 -9.40
N LEU A 149 12.90 12.64 -8.29
CA LEU A 149 12.96 13.30 -6.99
C LEU A 149 14.41 13.54 -6.54
N LEU A 150 15.28 12.54 -6.68
CA LEU A 150 16.71 12.67 -6.36
C LEU A 150 17.42 13.66 -7.29
N HIS A 151 17.15 13.61 -8.59
CA HIS A 151 17.72 14.53 -9.56
C HIS A 151 17.37 15.98 -9.23
N ASN A 152 16.10 16.25 -8.91
CA ASN A 152 15.62 17.57 -8.51
C ASN A 152 16.20 18.01 -7.16
N LEU A 153 16.30 17.10 -6.18
CA LEU A 153 16.89 17.39 -4.87
C LEU A 153 18.38 17.76 -4.96
N MET A 154 19.07 17.26 -5.99
CA MET A 154 20.49 17.52 -6.23
C MET A 154 20.74 18.67 -7.20
N ASP A 155 19.73 19.51 -7.47
CA ASP A 155 19.80 20.63 -8.44
C ASP A 155 20.33 20.21 -9.82
N GLY A 156 20.04 18.97 -10.24
CA GLY A 156 20.49 18.42 -11.51
C GLY A 156 22.00 18.15 -11.61
N ARG A 157 22.75 18.21 -10.51
CA ARG A 157 24.21 17.96 -10.48
C ARG A 157 24.59 16.55 -10.93
N ILE A 158 23.72 15.57 -10.70
CA ILE A 158 23.90 14.19 -11.14
C ILE A 158 22.94 13.90 -12.28
N ALA A 159 23.46 13.30 -13.35
CA ALA A 159 22.68 12.89 -14.51
C ALA A 159 21.57 11.90 -14.12
N LEU A 160 20.34 12.16 -14.56
CA LEU A 160 19.17 11.32 -14.28
C LEU A 160 19.41 9.85 -14.66
N GLY A 161 20.07 9.60 -15.80
CA GLY A 161 20.40 8.25 -16.26
C GLY A 161 21.32 7.49 -15.31
N PHE A 162 22.24 8.17 -14.64
CA PHE A 162 23.10 7.54 -13.63
C PHE A 162 22.31 7.12 -12.39
N ILE A 163 21.39 7.97 -11.93
CA ILE A 163 20.51 7.66 -10.79
C ILE A 163 19.62 6.46 -11.12
N ILE A 164 19.00 6.45 -12.32
CA ILE A 164 18.19 5.33 -12.82
C ILE A 164 19.02 4.04 -12.85
N PHE A 165 20.25 4.10 -13.37
CA PHE A 165 21.14 2.94 -13.42
C PHE A 165 21.42 2.37 -12.02
N VAL A 166 21.75 3.23 -11.05
CA VAL A 166 21.99 2.82 -9.66
C VAL A 166 20.74 2.16 -9.04
N ILE A 167 19.55 2.73 -9.26
CA ILE A 167 18.28 2.15 -8.78
C ILE A 167 18.03 0.79 -9.43
N PHE A 168 18.28 0.64 -10.73
CA PHE A 168 18.13 -0.64 -11.42
C PHE A 168 19.07 -1.71 -10.88
N VAL A 169 20.34 -1.37 -10.64
CA VAL A 169 21.31 -2.28 -10.01
C VAL A 169 20.81 -2.71 -8.63
N TYR A 170 20.30 -1.78 -7.83
CA TYR A 170 19.71 -2.10 -6.53
C TYR A 170 18.51 -3.05 -6.65
N TYR A 171 17.62 -2.86 -7.63
CA TYR A 171 16.48 -3.75 -7.85
C TYR A 171 16.91 -5.16 -8.26
N ILE A 172 17.88 -5.28 -9.17
CA ILE A 172 18.43 -6.59 -9.55
C ILE A 172 19.00 -7.31 -8.32
N LEU A 173 19.83 -6.63 -7.52
CA LEU A 173 20.39 -7.21 -6.30
C LEU A 173 19.29 -7.60 -5.30
N SER A 174 18.26 -6.77 -5.16
CA SER A 174 17.13 -7.03 -4.26
C SER A 174 16.27 -8.21 -4.69
N THR A 175 16.17 -8.50 -5.99
CA THR A 175 15.44 -9.68 -6.49
C THR A 175 16.21 -10.98 -6.34
N VAL A 176 17.54 -10.95 -6.34
CA VAL A 176 18.39 -12.14 -6.23
C VAL A 176 18.64 -12.53 -4.77
N LEU A 177 18.63 -11.55 -3.87
CA LEU A 177 18.94 -11.76 -2.47
C LEU A 177 17.70 -12.20 -1.66
N PRO A 178 17.86 -13.11 -0.68
CA PRO A 178 16.76 -13.57 0.17
C PRO A 178 16.01 -12.44 0.89
N ILE A 179 14.70 -12.62 1.05
CA ILE A 179 13.76 -11.65 1.65
C ILE A 179 14.19 -11.27 3.06
N ASP A 180 14.67 -12.21 3.86
CA ASP A 180 15.08 -11.99 5.25
C ASP A 180 16.30 -11.05 5.39
N LYS A 181 17.25 -11.10 4.45
CA LYS A 181 18.51 -10.33 4.52
C LYS A 181 18.33 -8.85 4.20
N ILE A 182 17.49 -8.51 3.22
CA ILE A 182 17.24 -7.13 2.81
C ILE A 182 15.94 -6.62 3.42
N ILE A 183 14.82 -7.24 3.06
CA ILE A 183 13.49 -6.76 3.42
C ILE A 183 13.31 -6.86 4.93
N GLY A 184 13.64 -8.00 5.56
CA GLY A 184 13.46 -8.19 6.99
C GLY A 184 14.32 -7.29 7.90
N ARG A 185 15.49 -6.84 7.42
CA ARG A 185 16.43 -6.03 8.21
C ARG A 185 16.33 -4.54 7.92
N ILE A 186 16.20 -4.15 6.66
CA ILE A 186 16.30 -2.75 6.23
C ILE A 186 14.92 -2.09 6.17
N TYR A 187 13.89 -2.79 5.66
CA TYR A 187 12.58 -2.18 5.41
C TYR A 187 11.87 -1.71 6.68
N PRO A 188 11.97 -2.40 7.83
CA PRO A 188 11.45 -1.88 9.09
C PRO A 188 11.98 -0.49 9.48
N VAL A 189 13.25 -0.20 9.20
CA VAL A 189 13.85 1.11 9.49
C VAL A 189 13.24 2.19 8.60
N PHE A 190 13.08 1.93 7.30
CA PHE A 190 12.41 2.85 6.39
C PHE A 190 10.93 3.05 6.74
N GLY A 191 10.22 1.99 7.13
CA GLY A 191 8.84 2.09 7.61
C GLY A 191 8.73 2.97 8.87
N ALA A 192 9.64 2.82 9.83
CA ALA A 192 9.69 3.66 11.02
C ALA A 192 9.99 5.13 10.67
N LEU A 193 10.96 5.39 9.78
CA LEU A 193 11.27 6.73 9.29
C LEU A 193 10.05 7.38 8.62
N LEU A 194 9.31 6.62 7.82
CA LEU A 194 8.08 7.09 7.17
C LEU A 194 7.03 7.49 8.21
N VAL A 195 6.77 6.65 9.21
CA VAL A 195 5.82 6.97 10.30
C VAL A 195 6.24 8.24 11.05
N ILE A 196 7.52 8.33 11.43
CA ILE A 196 8.06 9.51 12.13
C ILE A 196 7.88 10.77 11.28
N SER A 197 8.19 10.69 9.98
CA SER A 197 8.03 11.83 9.06
C SER A 197 6.57 12.26 8.91
N ALA A 198 5.63 11.32 8.78
CA ALA A 198 4.20 11.60 8.66
C ALA A 198 3.64 12.25 9.92
N VAL A 199 4.00 11.72 11.11
CA VAL A 199 3.62 12.31 12.40
C VAL A 199 4.22 13.70 12.57
N GLY A 200 5.48 13.89 12.17
CA GLY A 200 6.17 15.18 12.23
C GLY A 200 5.49 16.25 11.35
N VAL A 201 5.14 15.91 10.11
CA VAL A 201 4.39 16.80 9.21
C VAL A 201 3.01 17.11 9.80
N GLY A 202 2.29 16.10 10.31
CA GLY A 202 1.00 16.27 10.96
C GLY A 202 1.05 17.22 12.15
N PHE A 203 2.03 17.06 13.04
CA PHE A 203 2.24 17.96 14.18
C PHE A 203 2.56 19.39 13.73
N ARG A 204 3.44 19.55 12.72
CA ARG A 204 3.79 20.86 12.19
C ARG A 204 2.60 21.57 11.57
N LEU A 205 1.71 20.86 10.88
CA LEU A 205 0.47 21.42 10.31
C LEU A 205 -0.45 21.98 11.40
N ILE A 206 -0.58 21.25 12.52
CA ILE A 206 -1.39 21.69 13.67
C ILE A 206 -0.75 22.91 14.34
N GLN A 207 0.56 22.86 14.60
CA GLN A 207 1.27 23.96 15.27
C GLN A 207 1.26 25.26 14.46
N THR A 208 1.38 25.16 13.13
CA THR A 208 1.45 26.33 12.24
C THR A 208 0.07 26.90 11.90
N GLY A 209 -1.02 26.20 12.27
CA GLY A 209 -2.39 26.61 11.94
C GLY A 209 -2.64 26.69 10.43
N SER A 210 -2.05 25.77 9.65
CA SER A 210 -2.15 25.79 8.19
C SER A 210 -3.63 25.77 7.76
N PRO A 211 -4.05 26.62 6.79
CA PRO A 211 -5.45 26.72 6.39
C PRO A 211 -5.87 25.49 5.57
N ILE A 212 -6.22 24.41 6.27
CA ILE A 212 -6.83 23.22 5.66
C ILE A 212 -8.33 23.51 5.47
N PRO A 213 -8.84 23.53 4.23
CA PRO A 213 -10.23 23.88 3.97
C PRO A 213 -11.19 22.86 4.61
N GLU A 214 -12.35 23.36 5.06
CA GLU A 214 -13.40 22.54 5.65
C GLU A 214 -14.26 21.87 4.58
N LEU A 215 -14.96 20.80 4.96
CA LEU A 215 -15.74 20.01 4.03
C LEU A 215 -16.72 20.87 3.22
N THR A 216 -16.54 20.85 1.91
CA THR A 216 -17.45 21.41 0.91
C THR A 216 -17.63 20.37 -0.19
N LEU A 217 -18.83 20.29 -0.75
CA LEU A 217 -19.14 19.40 -1.89
C LEU A 217 -18.83 20.06 -3.24
N GLN A 218 -18.33 21.30 -3.23
CA GLN A 218 -17.96 22.01 -4.44
C GLN A 218 -16.71 21.39 -5.07
N ASN A 219 -16.73 21.27 -6.40
CA ASN A 219 -15.57 20.84 -7.15
C ASN A 219 -14.56 21.99 -7.25
N MET A 220 -13.39 21.82 -6.63
CA MET A 220 -12.32 22.81 -6.63
C MET A 220 -11.24 22.54 -7.69
N HIS A 221 -11.42 21.49 -8.52
CA HIS A 221 -10.42 21.12 -9.51
C HIS A 221 -10.17 22.27 -10.51
N PRO A 222 -8.91 22.69 -10.75
CA PRO A 222 -8.59 23.82 -11.64
C PRO A 222 -9.18 23.67 -13.05
N ASP A 223 -9.13 22.45 -13.60
CA ASP A 223 -9.68 22.14 -14.92
C ASP A 223 -11.17 21.74 -14.90
N HIS A 224 -11.88 21.94 -13.78
CA HIS A 224 -13.25 21.49 -13.55
C HIS A 224 -13.50 19.99 -13.86
N ALA A 225 -12.46 19.16 -13.73
CA ALA A 225 -12.54 17.73 -13.94
C ALA A 225 -13.62 17.11 -13.02
N PRO A 226 -14.51 16.24 -13.53
CA PRO A 226 -15.63 15.74 -12.75
C PRO A 226 -15.17 14.91 -11.54
N ILE A 227 -15.76 15.17 -10.36
CA ILE A 227 -15.46 14.44 -9.12
C ILE A 227 -15.68 12.92 -9.33
N PHE A 228 -16.83 12.55 -9.88
CA PHE A 228 -17.11 11.15 -10.23
C PHE A 228 -16.92 10.94 -11.74
N PRO A 229 -16.14 9.93 -12.19
CA PRO A 229 -15.40 8.93 -11.40
C PRO A 229 -13.92 9.29 -11.15
N LEU A 230 -13.42 10.45 -11.59
CA LEU A 230 -11.98 10.72 -11.62
C LEU A 230 -11.33 10.78 -10.25
N LEU A 231 -12.01 11.32 -9.23
CA LEU A 231 -11.48 11.35 -7.85
C LEU A 231 -11.22 9.92 -7.34
N PHE A 232 -12.10 8.98 -7.71
CA PHE A 232 -11.98 7.57 -7.33
C PHE A 232 -10.70 6.98 -7.90
N PHE A 233 -10.45 7.22 -9.20
CA PHE A 233 -9.24 6.77 -9.89
C PHE A 233 -7.97 7.45 -9.38
N THR A 234 -8.04 8.74 -9.06
CA THR A 234 -6.92 9.57 -8.61
C THR A 234 -6.37 9.08 -7.26
N ILE A 235 -7.24 8.68 -6.33
CA ILE A 235 -6.86 8.19 -4.99
C ILE A 235 -7.07 6.67 -4.87
N THR A 236 -6.86 5.90 -5.95
CA THR A 236 -7.05 4.44 -5.97
C THR A 236 -6.10 3.68 -5.04
N CYS A 237 -4.83 4.06 -5.01
CA CYS A 237 -3.78 3.26 -4.36
C CYS A 237 -4.01 3.11 -2.85
N GLY A 238 -4.53 4.14 -2.18
CA GLY A 238 -4.91 4.07 -0.76
C GLY A 238 -6.36 3.62 -0.52
N ALA A 239 -7.28 4.03 -1.38
CA ALA A 239 -8.72 3.85 -1.14
C ALA A 239 -9.28 2.50 -1.64
N LEU A 240 -8.66 1.85 -2.63
CA LEU A 240 -9.21 0.64 -3.28
C LEU A 240 -8.28 -0.57 -3.23
N SER A 241 -6.98 -0.36 -3.01
CA SER A 241 -5.98 -1.41 -2.81
C SER A 241 -5.85 -2.47 -3.91
N GLY A 242 -5.77 -2.04 -5.18
CA GLY A 242 -5.61 -2.94 -6.32
C GLY A 242 -4.28 -3.70 -6.33
N PHE A 243 -3.15 -2.99 -6.41
CA PHE A 243 -1.82 -3.61 -6.48
C PHE A 243 -1.34 -4.14 -5.13
N HIS A 244 -1.63 -3.48 -4.02
CA HIS A 244 -1.11 -3.88 -2.71
C HIS A 244 -1.62 -5.27 -2.27
N ALA A 245 -2.86 -5.61 -2.63
CA ALA A 245 -3.40 -6.96 -2.44
C ALA A 245 -2.58 -8.06 -3.14
N THR A 246 -1.85 -7.75 -4.22
CA THR A 246 -0.94 -8.71 -4.86
C THR A 246 0.32 -8.98 -4.03
N GLN A 247 0.65 -8.08 -3.10
CA GLN A 247 1.81 -8.14 -2.21
C GLN A 247 1.46 -8.72 -0.83
N SER A 248 0.19 -8.69 -0.42
CA SER A 248 -0.31 -9.35 0.80
C SER A 248 0.15 -10.82 0.97
N PRO A 249 0.31 -11.64 -0.10
CA PRO A 249 0.90 -12.97 0.01
C PRO A 249 2.29 -13.02 0.64
N ILE A 250 3.13 -11.98 0.52
CA ILE A 250 4.43 -11.91 1.18
C ILE A 250 4.22 -12.03 2.70
N ILE A 251 3.28 -11.26 3.25
CA ILE A 251 2.94 -11.32 4.68
C ILE A 251 2.31 -12.65 5.05
N SER A 252 1.47 -13.23 4.17
CA SER A 252 0.90 -14.57 4.39
C SER A 252 1.95 -15.67 4.55
N ARG A 253 3.11 -15.51 3.90
CA ARG A 253 4.23 -16.48 3.96
C ARG A 253 5.16 -16.27 5.16
N THR A 254 5.05 -15.14 5.85
CA THR A 254 5.93 -14.80 6.98
C THR A 254 5.21 -14.60 8.32
N THR A 255 3.88 -14.59 8.34
CA THR A 255 3.11 -14.45 9.57
C THR A 255 3.18 -15.71 10.43
N ASN A 256 3.27 -15.54 11.74
CA ASN A 256 3.33 -16.64 12.69
C ASN A 256 1.95 -17.24 13.01
N LYS A 257 0.90 -16.41 12.93
CA LYS A 257 -0.49 -16.78 13.22
C LYS A 257 -1.40 -16.14 12.17
N GLU A 258 -2.57 -16.74 11.96
CA GLU A 258 -3.67 -16.09 11.20
C GLU A 258 -4.02 -14.74 11.84
#